data_AF-A0A2D6KVJ5-F1
#
_entry.id   AF-A0A2D6KVJ5-F1
#
_cell.length_a   1.000
_cell.length_b   1.000
_cell.length_c   1.000
_cell.angle_alpha   90.00
_cell.angle_beta   90.00
_cell.angle_gamma   90.00
#
_symmetry.space_group_name_H-M   'P 1'
#
loop_
_entity.id
_entity.type
_entity.pdbx_description
1 polymer ?
#
loop_
_entity_poly.entity_id
_entity_poly.type
_entity_poly.pdbx_seq_one_letter_code
_entity_poly.pdbx_strand_id
1 'polypeptide(L)'
;MTNLLFNKKAQMGPRKIISLLLGLGFLALGAIPLLNKFGVIGFSLPAVPMLAIWILCVAGGIFLLVDAIAEAMENTLRAVSAVVGLVVLAIGLIPLLNQFNVISFQLPAIGQVIDFVFVAGGILLIIGGFVEM
;
A
#
# COMPACT_ATOMS: atom_id res chain seq x y z
N MET A 1 -37.73 22.59 -8.42
CA MET A 1 -37.42 21.15 -8.24
C MET A 1 -36.03 20.87 -8.83
N THR A 2 -34.97 21.45 -8.25
CA THR A 2 -33.64 21.44 -8.88
C THR A 2 -32.55 21.49 -7.81
N ASN A 3 -32.54 20.56 -6.85
CA ASN A 3 -31.46 20.46 -5.84
C ASN A 3 -31.47 19.10 -5.10
N LEU A 4 -31.56 17.98 -5.83
CA LEU A 4 -31.44 16.63 -5.21
C LEU A 4 -30.49 15.67 -5.96
N LEU A 5 -29.85 16.12 -7.05
CA LEU A 5 -28.96 15.26 -7.84
C LEU A 5 -27.46 15.40 -7.49
N PHE A 6 -27.10 16.25 -6.52
CA PHE A 6 -25.70 16.54 -6.18
C PHE A 6 -25.17 15.85 -4.91
N ASN A 7 -25.95 15.01 -4.23
CA ASN A 7 -25.52 14.40 -2.97
C ASN A 7 -25.52 12.86 -3.02
N LYS A 8 -24.81 12.29 -3.99
CA LYS A 8 -24.50 10.85 -3.99
C LYS A 8 -23.08 10.51 -4.48
N LYS A 9 -22.37 11.47 -5.08
CA LYS A 9 -20.96 11.32 -5.50
C LYS A 9 -19.94 11.73 -4.43
N ALA A 10 -20.37 12.23 -3.27
CA ALA A 10 -19.49 12.79 -2.24
C ALA A 10 -19.49 11.99 -0.92
N GLN A 11 -20.11 10.82 -0.86
CA GLN A 11 -19.91 9.93 0.29
C GLN A 11 -18.65 9.08 0.04
N MET A 12 -17.50 9.75 0.13
CA MET A 12 -16.26 9.05 0.43
C MET A 12 -16.42 8.43 1.83
N GLY A 13 -16.82 7.16 1.88
CA GLY A 13 -16.88 6.43 3.14
C GLY A 13 -15.51 6.48 3.86
N PRO A 14 -15.48 6.43 5.20
CA PRO A 14 -14.23 6.53 5.96
C PRO A 14 -13.15 5.51 5.55
N ARG A 15 -13.55 4.36 4.99
CA ARG A 15 -12.63 3.35 4.43
C ARG A 15 -11.86 3.85 3.20
N LYS A 16 -12.49 4.66 2.35
CA LYS A 16 -11.92 5.21 1.09
C LYS A 16 -10.77 6.18 1.34
N ILE A 17 -10.96 7.06 2.32
CA ILE A 17 -9.95 8.04 2.67
C ILE A 17 -8.73 7.33 3.25
N ILE A 18 -8.95 6.26 4.03
CA ILE A 18 -7.88 5.48 4.64
C ILE A 18 -7.08 4.73 3.57
N SER A 19 -7.72 4.05 2.62
CA SER A 19 -7.02 3.33 1.54
C SER A 19 -6.26 4.29 0.62
N LEU A 20 -6.83 5.46 0.30
CA LEU A 20 -6.18 6.48 -0.51
C LEU A 20 -4.96 7.08 0.20
N LEU A 21 -5.08 7.41 1.50
CA LEU A 21 -3.95 7.91 2.29
C LEU A 21 -2.85 6.85 2.46
N LEU A 22 -3.21 5.59 2.71
CA LEU A 22 -2.26 4.48 2.73
C LEU A 22 -1.57 4.31 1.38
N GLY A 23 -2.33 4.36 0.29
CA GLY A 23 -1.81 4.26 -1.07
C GLY A 23 -0.83 5.38 -1.40
N LEU A 24 -1.17 6.63 -1.04
CA LEU A 24 -0.25 7.77 -1.16
C LEU A 24 1.00 7.60 -0.30
N GLY A 25 0.86 7.11 0.93
CA GLY A 25 1.99 6.84 1.82
C GLY A 25 2.93 5.79 1.24
N PHE A 26 2.39 4.68 0.75
CA PHE A 26 3.15 3.63 0.05
C PHE A 26 3.85 4.16 -1.20
N LEU A 27 3.12 4.93 -2.02
CA LEU A 27 3.66 5.49 -3.24
C LEU A 27 4.78 6.49 -2.94
N ALA A 28 4.63 7.35 -1.93
CA ALA A 28 5.70 8.24 -1.49
C ALA A 28 6.93 7.47 -1.00
N LEU A 29 6.73 6.43 -0.18
CA LEU A 29 7.80 5.61 0.39
C LEU A 29 8.52 4.75 -0.65
N GLY A 30 7.86 4.34 -1.74
CA GLY A 30 8.51 3.58 -2.82
C GLY A 30 9.04 4.46 -3.96
N ALA A 31 8.22 5.40 -4.45
CA ALA A 31 8.53 6.19 -5.63
C ALA A 31 9.61 7.24 -5.37
N ILE A 32 9.61 7.90 -4.20
CA ILE A 32 10.61 8.94 -3.91
C ILE A 32 12.02 8.35 -3.85
N PRO A 33 12.28 7.23 -3.12
CA PRO A 33 13.59 6.58 -3.15
C PRO A 33 13.98 6.09 -4.54
N LEU A 34 13.05 5.56 -5.34
CA LEU A 34 13.34 5.13 -6.72
C LEU A 34 13.73 6.30 -7.63
N LEU A 35 12.95 7.39 -7.60
CA LEU A 35 13.23 8.59 -8.39
C LEU A 35 14.55 9.25 -7.96
N ASN A 36 14.88 9.23 -6.66
CA ASN A 36 16.16 9.71 -6.16
C ASN A 36 17.33 8.82 -6.65
N LYS A 37 17.18 7.47 -6.58
CA LYS A 37 18.17 6.51 -7.09
C LYS A 37 18.39 6.63 -8.60
N PHE A 38 17.36 6.97 -9.36
CA PHE A 38 17.46 7.22 -10.81
C PHE A 38 17.93 8.64 -11.17
N GLY A 39 18.21 9.49 -10.18
CA GLY A 39 18.69 10.85 -10.41
C GLY A 39 17.64 11.79 -11.00
N VAL A 40 16.36 11.42 -10.95
CA VAL A 40 15.25 12.26 -11.44
C VAL A 40 14.99 13.42 -10.48
N ILE A 41 15.19 13.19 -9.17
CA ILE A 41 14.99 14.20 -8.11
C ILE A 41 16.22 14.28 -7.21
N GLY A 42 16.53 15.49 -6.72
CA GLY A 42 17.69 15.76 -5.86
C GLY A 42 17.43 15.74 -4.35
N PHE A 43 16.20 15.45 -3.91
CA PHE A 43 15.86 15.37 -2.49
C PHE A 43 15.62 13.93 -2.04
N SER A 44 15.85 13.66 -0.76
CA SER A 44 15.56 12.38 -0.11
C SER A 44 14.53 12.59 1.00
N LEU A 45 13.77 11.53 1.31
CA LEU A 45 12.90 11.55 2.48
C LEU A 45 13.74 11.47 3.76
N PRO A 46 13.30 12.15 4.84
CA PRO A 46 13.84 11.90 6.17
C PRO A 46 13.75 10.41 6.52
N ALA A 47 14.72 9.91 7.29
CA ALA A 47 14.73 8.52 7.71
C ALA A 47 13.46 8.22 8.54
N VAL A 48 12.59 7.38 7.99
CA VAL A 48 11.41 6.88 8.71
C VAL A 48 11.84 5.69 9.57
N PRO A 49 11.44 5.61 10.85
CA PRO A 49 11.74 4.47 11.69
C PRO A 49 11.31 3.17 11.02
N MET A 50 12.21 2.17 10.99
CA MET A 50 11.95 0.88 10.33
C MET A 50 10.66 0.22 10.85
N LEU A 51 10.39 0.36 12.15
CA LEU A 51 9.19 -0.16 12.79
C LEU A 51 7.90 0.49 12.24
N ALA A 52 7.92 1.79 11.91
CA ALA A 52 6.79 2.46 11.29
C ALA A 52 6.54 1.94 9.86
N ILE A 53 7.61 1.67 9.10
CA ILE A 53 7.52 1.07 7.77
C ILE A 53 6.86 -0.31 7.87
N TRP A 54 7.27 -1.16 8.82
CA TRP A 54 6.70 -2.50 8.97
C TRP A 54 5.24 -2.48 9.39
N ILE A 55 4.85 -1.60 10.33
CA ILE A 55 3.45 -1.42 10.70
C ILE A 55 2.63 -0.98 9.48
N LEU A 56 3.15 -0.04 8.70
CA LEU A 56 2.50 0.46 7.50
C LEU A 56 2.39 -0.64 6.43
N CYS A 57 3.39 -1.50 6.28
CA CYS A 57 3.33 -2.71 5.43
C CYS A 57 2.19 -3.64 5.87
N VAL A 58 2.10 -3.95 7.17
CA VAL A 58 1.06 -4.83 7.69
C VAL A 58 -0.33 -4.21 7.48
N ALA A 59 -0.49 -2.93 7.82
CA ALA A 59 -1.76 -2.23 7.64
C ALA A 59 -2.18 -2.14 6.17
N GLY A 60 -1.27 -1.73 5.28
CA GLY A 60 -1.52 -1.62 3.84
C GLY A 60 -1.74 -2.97 3.17
N GLY A 61 -1.01 -4.01 3.59
CA GLY A 61 -1.19 -5.38 3.10
C GLY A 61 -2.54 -5.96 3.50
N ILE A 62 -2.98 -5.74 4.74
CA ILE A 62 -4.32 -6.12 5.20
C ILE A 62 -5.38 -5.36 4.40
N PHE A 63 -5.22 -4.05 4.21
CA PHE A 63 -6.17 -3.26 3.42
C PHE A 63 -6.28 -3.77 1.98
N LEU A 64 -5.14 -4.03 1.30
CA LEU A 64 -5.14 -4.62 -0.05
C LEU A 64 -5.87 -5.97 -0.12
N LEU A 65 -5.72 -6.81 0.89
CA LEU A 65 -6.40 -8.10 0.95
C LEU A 65 -7.90 -7.94 1.22
N VAL A 66 -8.27 -7.01 2.10
CA VAL A 66 -9.67 -6.69 2.36
C VAL A 66 -10.32 -6.14 1.10
N ASP A 67 -9.68 -5.21 0.40
CA ASP A 67 -10.18 -4.63 -0.85
C ASP A 67 -10.31 -5.73 -1.92
N ALA A 68 -9.29 -6.59 -2.07
CA ALA A 68 -9.37 -7.72 -3.01
C ALA A 68 -10.52 -8.71 -2.69
N ILE A 69 -10.88 -8.92 -1.43
CA ILE A 69 -11.96 -9.85 -1.06
C ILE A 69 -13.33 -9.17 -1.12
N ALA A 70 -13.41 -7.92 -0.66
CA ALA A 70 -14.66 -7.18 -0.50
C ALA A 70 -15.17 -6.59 -1.82
N GLU A 71 -14.28 -6.27 -2.75
CA GLU A 71 -14.68 -5.67 -4.02
C GLU A 71 -15.00 -6.72 -5.10
N ALA A 72 -16.07 -6.45 -5.86
CA ALA A 72 -16.38 -7.14 -7.11
C ALA A 72 -15.46 -6.64 -8.24
N MET A 73 -14.15 -6.61 -8.00
CA MET A 73 -13.16 -6.33 -9.03
C MET A 73 -13.18 -7.41 -10.12
N GLU A 74 -12.74 -7.04 -11.32
CA GLU A 74 -12.44 -8.02 -12.36
C GLU A 74 -11.47 -9.09 -11.82
N ASN A 75 -11.67 -10.35 -12.21
CA ASN A 75 -10.94 -11.50 -11.66
C ASN A 75 -9.41 -11.30 -11.65
N THR A 76 -8.88 -10.60 -12.66
CA THR A 76 -7.45 -10.30 -12.80
C THR A 76 -6.96 -9.29 -11.77
N LEU A 77 -7.64 -8.14 -11.63
CA LEU A 77 -7.29 -7.10 -10.66
C LEU A 77 -7.37 -7.63 -9.24
N ARG A 78 -8.42 -8.42 -8.94
CA ARG A 78 -8.58 -9.08 -7.66
C ARG A 78 -7.39 -9.97 -7.32
N ALA A 79 -6.97 -10.82 -8.25
CA ALA A 79 -5.86 -11.73 -8.05
C ALA A 79 -4.54 -10.97 -7.85
N VAL A 80 -4.31 -9.91 -8.63
CA VAL A 80 -3.12 -9.07 -8.51
C VAL A 80 -3.09 -8.35 -7.16
N SER A 81 -4.19 -7.71 -6.73
CA SER A 81 -4.28 -7.05 -5.43
C SER A 81 -4.09 -8.03 -4.27
N ALA A 82 -4.64 -9.25 -4.37
CA ALA A 82 -4.45 -10.27 -3.35
C ALA A 82 -2.99 -10.75 -3.25
N VAL A 83 -2.33 -11.00 -4.40
CA VAL A 83 -0.92 -11.42 -4.43
C VAL A 83 -0.02 -10.31 -3.91
N VAL A 84 -0.20 -9.07 -4.38
CA VAL A 84 0.60 -7.93 -3.91
C VAL A 84 0.34 -7.65 -2.43
N GLY A 85 -0.91 -7.73 -1.97
CA GLY A 85 -1.27 -7.61 -0.56
C GLY A 85 -0.56 -8.65 0.31
N LEU A 86 -0.52 -9.92 -0.12
CA LEU A 86 0.23 -10.98 0.58
C LEU A 86 1.73 -10.70 0.61
N VAL A 87 2.32 -10.26 -0.50
CA VAL A 87 3.75 -9.94 -0.57
C VAL A 87 4.09 -8.76 0.34
N VAL A 88 3.31 -7.68 0.29
CA VAL A 88 3.45 -6.51 1.17
C VAL A 88 3.33 -6.92 2.64
N LEU A 89 2.34 -7.74 2.97
CA LEU A 89 2.13 -8.23 4.33
C LEU A 89 3.31 -9.09 4.78
N ALA A 90 3.83 -9.99 3.94
CA ALA A 90 5.00 -10.79 4.26
C ALA A 90 6.24 -9.91 4.50
N ILE A 91 6.46 -8.87 3.69
CA ILE A 91 7.57 -7.92 3.86
C ILE A 91 7.46 -7.14 5.18
N GLY A 92 6.26 -6.85 5.67
CA GLY A 92 6.07 -6.20 6.97
C GLY A 92 6.13 -7.15 8.16
N LEU A 93 5.45 -8.29 8.04
CA LEU A 93 5.21 -9.22 9.14
C LEU A 93 6.44 -10.06 9.46
N ILE A 94 7.19 -10.50 8.45
CA ILE A 94 8.36 -11.36 8.65
C ILE A 94 9.46 -10.65 9.45
N PRO A 95 9.92 -9.44 9.07
CA PRO A 95 10.92 -8.71 9.85
C PRO A 95 10.44 -8.37 11.26
N LEU A 96 9.14 -8.07 11.40
CA LEU A 96 8.53 -7.78 12.69
C LEU A 96 8.56 -9.01 13.61
N LEU A 97 8.14 -10.19 13.12
CA LEU A 97 8.20 -11.44 13.88
C LEU A 97 9.64 -11.88 14.18
N ASN A 98 10.58 -11.60 13.27
CA ASN A 98 12.01 -11.85 13.49
C ASN A 98 12.55 -10.94 14.62
N GLN A 99 12.19 -9.66 14.64
CA GLN A 99 12.60 -8.73 15.69
C GLN A 99 12.10 -9.14 17.08
N PHE A 100 10.90 -9.72 17.16
CA PHE A 100 10.35 -10.26 18.41
C PHE A 100 10.86 -11.67 18.76
N ASN A 101 11.84 -12.22 18.00
CA ASN A 101 12.37 -13.57 18.16
C ASN A 101 11.30 -14.68 18.09
N VAL A 102 10.19 -14.43 17.38
CA VAL A 102 9.14 -15.44 17.16
C VAL A 102 9.56 -16.41 16.05
N ILE A 103 10.28 -15.92 15.04
CA ILE A 103 10.82 -16.71 13.93
C ILE A 103 12.30 -16.37 13.68
N SER A 104 13.10 -17.35 13.26
CA SER A 104 14.52 -17.14 12.90
C SER A 104 14.74 -16.86 11.41
N PHE A 105 13.68 -16.85 10.62
CA PHE A 105 13.74 -16.58 9.19
C PHE A 105 13.98 -15.08 8.93
N GLN A 106 14.90 -14.77 8.02
CA GLN A 106 15.20 -13.40 7.59
C GLN A 106 15.08 -13.31 6.08
N LEU A 107 14.34 -12.31 5.60
CA LEU A 107 14.27 -12.03 4.18
C LEU A 107 15.60 -11.40 3.71
N PRO A 108 16.18 -11.86 2.59
CA PRO A 108 17.28 -11.14 1.96
C PRO A 108 16.77 -9.77 1.52
N ALA A 109 17.28 -8.71 2.16
CA ALA A 109 16.81 -7.35 1.95
C ALA A 109 17.29 -6.79 0.60
N ILE A 110 16.56 -7.09 -0.47
CA ILE A 110 16.77 -6.46 -1.77
C ILE A 110 16.04 -5.12 -1.76
N GLY A 111 16.69 -4.06 -1.26
CA GLY A 111 16.06 -2.76 -1.02
C GLY A 111 15.31 -2.19 -2.24
N GLN A 112 15.79 -2.43 -3.46
CA GLN A 112 15.08 -2.02 -4.68
C GLN A 112 13.75 -2.76 -4.89
N VAL A 113 13.69 -4.06 -4.58
CA VAL A 113 12.46 -4.87 -4.75
C VAL A 113 11.38 -4.37 -3.80
N ILE A 114 11.76 -4.00 -2.57
CA ILE A 114 10.84 -3.43 -1.59
C ILE A 114 10.26 -2.11 -2.12
N ASP A 115 11.09 -1.24 -2.68
CA ASP A 115 10.61 0.03 -3.25
C ASP A 115 9.61 -0.21 -4.40
N PHE A 116 9.89 -1.16 -5.30
CA PHE A 116 8.95 -1.53 -6.38
C PHE A 116 7.64 -2.10 -5.85
N VAL A 117 7.71 -2.95 -4.83
CA VAL A 117 6.51 -3.51 -4.19
C VAL A 117 5.69 -2.40 -3.51
N PHE A 118 6.34 -1.40 -2.90
CA PHE A 118 5.63 -0.25 -2.36
C PHE A 118 4.98 0.62 -3.42
N VAL A 119 5.64 0.85 -4.55
CA VAL A 119 5.01 1.55 -5.67
C VAL A 119 3.82 0.75 -6.21
N ALA A 120 3.99 -0.55 -6.45
CA ALA A 120 2.91 -1.41 -6.96
C ALA A 120 1.72 -1.48 -5.98
N GLY A 121 2.00 -1.72 -4.70
CA GLY A 121 0.99 -1.75 -3.64
C GLY A 121 0.31 -0.40 -3.44
N GLY A 122 1.06 0.70 -3.51
CA GLY A 122 0.52 2.05 -3.43
C GLY A 122 -0.41 2.39 -4.58
N ILE A 123 -0.02 2.04 -5.82
CA ILE A 123 -0.87 2.20 -7.00
C ILE A 123 -2.15 1.37 -6.86
N LEU A 124 -2.04 0.10 -6.43
CA LEU A 124 -3.22 -0.77 -6.27
C LEU A 124 -4.16 -0.27 -5.16
N LEU A 125 -3.65 0.23 -4.05
CA LEU A 125 -4.47 0.85 -2.99
C LEU A 125 -5.19 2.11 -3.48
N ILE A 126 -4.50 2.94 -4.26
CA ILE A 126 -5.13 4.10 -4.90
C ILE A 126 -6.23 3.60 -5.85
N ILE A 127 -5.93 2.65 -6.74
CA ILE A 127 -6.92 2.10 -7.67
C ILE A 127 -8.13 1.53 -6.94
N GLY A 128 -7.96 0.72 -5.88
CA GLY A 128 -9.07 0.23 -5.05
C GLY A 128 -9.91 1.38 -4.47
N GLY A 129 -9.24 2.36 -3.86
CA GLY A 129 -9.90 3.56 -3.33
C GLY A 129 -10.68 4.38 -4.38
N PHE A 130 -10.28 4.33 -5.66
CA PHE A 130 -10.96 4.99 -6.77
C PHE A 130 -12.03 4.12 -7.46
N VAL A 131 -11.81 2.81 -7.56
CA VAL A 131 -12.73 1.84 -8.19
C VAL A 131 -14.01 1.65 -7.37
N GLU A 132 -13.98 1.95 -6.07
CA GLU A 132 -15.20 2.05 -5.25
C GLU A 132 -16.13 3.26 -5.61
N MET A 133 -15.83 4.11 -6.61
CA MET A 133 -16.65 5.28 -7.01
C MET A 133 -17.58 5.03 -8.19
#